data_AF-A0A7J9SJE3-F1
#
_entry.id   AF-A0A7J9SJE3-F1
#
_cell.length_a   1.000
_cell.length_b   1.000
_cell.length_c   1.000
_cell.angle_alpha   90.00
_cell.angle_beta   90.00
_cell.angle_gamma   90.00
#
_symmetry.space_group_name_H-M   'P 1'
#
loop_
_entity.id
_entity.type
_entity.pdbx_description
1 polymer ?
#
loop_
_entity_poly.entity_id
_entity_poly.type
_entity_poly.pdbx_seq_one_letter_code
_entity_poly.pdbx_strand_id
1 'polypeptide(L)'
;MRARREFRDRRDVEVEVLDALVDRADEGMTVFEVRAAVDTDIDEIEAALASLKQDGLISVRDGEDRVVILADDRVVPDPDADPHEEQGFLDAVRERLGL
;
A
#
# COMPACT_ATOMS: atom_id res chain seq x y z
N MET A 1 22.33 2.40 -12.44
CA MET A 1 22.05 1.14 -11.72
C MET A 1 20.80 0.53 -12.32
N ARG A 2 20.86 -0.72 -12.81
CA ARG A 2 19.70 -1.40 -13.40
C ARG A 2 19.23 -2.42 -12.38
N ALA A 3 18.53 -1.98 -11.33
CA ALA A 3 17.71 -2.90 -10.56
C ALA A 3 16.86 -3.67 -11.58
N ARG A 4 16.85 -5.00 -11.48
CA ARG A 4 16.12 -5.84 -12.44
C ARG A 4 14.68 -5.34 -12.48
N ARG A 5 14.09 -5.23 -13.67
CA ARG A 5 12.76 -4.66 -13.91
C ARG A 5 11.72 -5.18 -12.90
N GLU A 6 11.80 -6.47 -12.60
CA GLU A 6 11.05 -7.18 -11.56
C GLU A 6 11.08 -6.52 -10.16
N PHE A 7 12.21 -5.96 -9.74
CA PHE A 7 12.29 -5.21 -8.46
C PHE A 7 11.67 -3.82 -8.54
N ARG A 8 11.57 -3.20 -9.73
CA ARG A 8 10.81 -1.95 -9.89
C ARG A 8 9.32 -2.24 -9.92
N ASP A 9 8.91 -3.19 -10.76
CA ASP A 9 7.51 -3.58 -10.90
C ASP A 9 6.93 -3.98 -9.53
N ARG A 10 7.69 -4.72 -8.71
CA ARG A 10 7.30 -5.05 -7.33
C ARG A 10 7.06 -3.83 -6.43
N ARG A 11 7.88 -2.79 -6.57
CA ARG A 11 7.74 -1.56 -5.78
C ARG A 11 6.58 -0.70 -6.28
N ASP A 12 6.32 -0.70 -7.59
CA ASP A 12 5.15 -0.04 -8.17
C ASP A 12 3.86 -0.68 -7.63
N VAL A 13 3.82 -2.02 -7.52
CA VAL A 13 2.70 -2.75 -6.90
C VAL A 13 2.53 -2.40 -5.42
N GLU A 14 3.62 -2.27 -4.64
CA GLU A 14 3.54 -1.86 -3.23
C GLU A 14 2.87 -0.49 -3.07
N VAL A 15 3.13 0.45 -3.99
CA VAL A 15 2.50 1.77 -3.98
C VAL A 15 1.02 1.69 -4.35
N GLU A 16 0.65 0.94 -5.39
CA GLU A 16 -0.75 0.75 -5.77
C GLU A 16 -1.56 0.08 -4.65
N VAL A 17 -0.96 -0.88 -3.94
CA VAL A 17 -1.60 -1.51 -2.78
C VAL A 17 -1.80 -0.50 -1.65
N LEU A 18 -0.82 0.36 -1.37
CA LEU A 18 -0.98 1.42 -0.36
C LEU A 18 -2.06 2.42 -0.74
N ASP A 19 -2.10 2.86 -2.00
CA ASP A 19 -3.11 3.78 -2.53
C ASP A 19 -4.53 3.21 -2.33
N ALA A 20 -4.74 1.95 -2.72
CA ALA A 20 -6.00 1.25 -2.52
C ALA A 20 -6.41 1.13 -1.05
N LEU A 21 -5.45 0.85 -0.15
CA LEU A 21 -5.71 0.74 1.29
C LEU A 21 -6.01 2.10 1.94
N VAL A 22 -5.37 3.17 1.47
CA VAL A 22 -5.60 4.54 1.92
C VAL A 22 -7.01 5.01 1.56
N ASP A 23 -7.48 4.70 0.35
CA ASP A 23 -8.87 4.98 -0.09
C ASP A 23 -9.92 4.37 0.84
N ARG A 24 -9.55 3.35 1.63
CA ARG A 24 -10.40 2.69 2.64
C ARG A 24 -9.71 2.55 3.99
N ALA A 25 -8.98 3.57 4.43
CA ALA A 25 -8.17 3.51 5.63
C ALA A 25 -8.95 3.09 6.91
N ASP A 26 -10.21 3.50 7.05
CA ASP A 26 -11.04 3.19 8.22
C ASP A 26 -11.64 1.77 8.21
N GLU A 27 -12.08 1.28 7.04
CA GLU A 27 -12.71 -0.05 6.91
C GLU A 27 -11.67 -1.16 6.66
N GLY A 28 -10.54 -0.81 6.05
CA GLY A 28 -9.54 -1.74 5.54
C GLY A 28 -10.06 -2.56 4.36
N MET A 29 -9.20 -3.46 3.88
CA MET A 29 -9.52 -4.35 2.76
C MET A 29 -9.05 -5.77 3.03
N THR A 30 -9.82 -6.75 2.57
CA THR A 30 -9.35 -8.13 2.49
C THR A 30 -8.35 -8.29 1.34
N VAL A 31 -7.57 -9.38 1.36
CA VAL A 31 -6.67 -9.73 0.24
C VAL A 31 -7.42 -9.80 -1.10
N PHE A 32 -8.65 -10.33 -1.11
CA PHE A 32 -9.45 -10.42 -2.33
C PHE A 32 -9.90 -9.06 -2.85
N GLU A 33 -10.18 -8.11 -1.95
CA GLU A 33 -10.53 -6.73 -2.34
C GLU A 33 -9.30 -5.99 -2.86
N VAL A 34 -8.13 -6.16 -2.24
CA VAL A 34 -6.87 -5.60 -2.76
C VAL A 34 -6.61 -6.11 -4.16
N ARG A 35 -6.81 -7.41 -4.41
CA ARG A 35 -6.71 -8.01 -5.75
C ARG A 35 -7.72 -7.44 -6.75
N ALA A 36 -8.90 -7.03 -6.32
CA ALA A 36 -9.88 -6.41 -7.21
C ALA A 36 -9.52 -4.95 -7.54
N ALA A 37 -8.76 -4.28 -6.66
CA ALA A 37 -8.34 -2.89 -6.83
C ALA A 37 -7.03 -2.76 -7.61
N VAL A 38 -6.11 -3.72 -7.46
CA VAL A 38 -4.79 -3.74 -8.10
C VAL A 38 -4.79 -4.75 -9.23
N ASP A 39 -4.55 -4.32 -10.46
CA ASP A 39 -4.59 -5.15 -11.68
C ASP A 39 -3.29 -5.97 -11.86
N THR A 40 -3.01 -6.84 -10.89
CA THR A 40 -1.83 -7.71 -10.87
C THR A 40 -2.14 -9.09 -10.29
N ASP A 41 -1.19 -10.02 -10.43
CA ASP A 41 -1.34 -11.40 -9.98
C ASP A 41 -1.22 -11.53 -8.46
N ILE A 42 -1.82 -12.61 -7.91
CA ILE A 42 -1.89 -12.84 -6.46
C ILE A 42 -0.48 -12.96 -5.83
N ASP A 43 0.47 -13.54 -6.54
CA ASP A 43 1.84 -13.71 -6.05
C ASP A 43 2.55 -12.36 -5.89
N GLU A 44 2.29 -11.40 -6.79
CA GLU A 44 2.86 -10.05 -6.72
C GLU A 44 2.22 -9.25 -5.58
N ILE A 45 0.89 -9.37 -5.40
CA ILE A 45 0.17 -8.78 -4.27
C ILE A 45 0.68 -9.32 -2.94
N GLU A 46 0.83 -10.65 -2.81
CA GLU A 46 1.33 -11.25 -1.58
C GLU A 46 2.76 -10.81 -1.26
N ALA A 47 3.61 -10.73 -2.29
CA ALA A 47 4.98 -10.25 -2.15
C ALA A 47 5.05 -8.77 -1.71
N ALA A 48 4.15 -7.93 -2.23
CA ALA A 48 4.01 -6.53 -1.85
C ALA A 48 3.48 -6.38 -0.41
N LEU A 49 2.38 -7.08 -0.08
CA LEU A 49 1.82 -7.08 1.28
C LEU A 49 2.83 -7.55 2.33
N ALA A 50 3.61 -8.59 2.03
CA ALA A 50 4.66 -9.07 2.93
C ALA A 50 5.76 -8.01 3.14
N SER A 51 6.16 -7.31 2.08
CA SER A 51 7.17 -6.24 2.10
C SER A 51 6.67 -5.04 2.93
N LEU A 52 5.48 -4.54 2.61
CA LEU A 52 4.83 -3.44 3.33
C LEU A 52 4.64 -3.74 4.81
N LYS A 53 4.28 -4.98 5.16
CA LYS A 53 4.14 -5.42 6.55
C LYS A 53 5.48 -5.45 7.27
N GLN A 54 6.56 -5.87 6.60
CA GLN A 54 7.91 -5.86 7.17
C GLN A 54 8.39 -4.43 7.44
N ASP A 55 8.05 -3.51 6.54
CA ASP A 55 8.33 -2.08 6.69
C ASP A 55 7.42 -1.38 7.71
N GLY A 56 6.40 -2.09 8.20
CA GLY A 56 5.40 -1.59 9.14
C GLY A 56 4.45 -0.57 8.52
N LEU A 57 4.30 -0.53 7.20
CA LEU A 57 3.41 0.41 6.50
C LEU A 57 1.96 -0.05 6.45
N ILE A 58 1.71 -1.33 6.77
CA ILE A 58 0.38 -1.91 6.89
C ILE A 58 0.27 -2.75 8.16
N SER A 59 -0.95 -2.93 8.63
CA SER A 59 -1.29 -3.86 9.71
C SER A 59 -2.40 -4.81 9.27
N VAL A 60 -2.42 -6.00 9.87
CA VAL A 60 -3.50 -6.98 9.68
C VAL A 60 -4.28 -7.05 10.97
N ARG A 61 -5.59 -6.89 10.89
CA ARG A 61 -6.49 -6.97 12.04
C ARG A 61 -7.58 -8.00 11.76
N ASP A 62 -7.91 -8.80 12.77
CA ASP A 62 -9.14 -9.58 12.79
C ASP A 62 -10.28 -8.59 13.06
N GLY A 63 -11.01 -8.23 12.00
CA GLY A 63 -12.26 -7.48 12.11
C GLY A 63 -13.38 -8.37 12.68
N GLU A 64 -14.55 -7.79 12.95
CA GLU A 64 -15.66 -8.53 13.55
C GLU A 64 -16.11 -9.73 12.71
N ASP A 65 -16.11 -9.58 11.37
CA ASP A 65 -16.57 -10.61 10.44
C ASP A 65 -15.46 -11.24 9.60
N ARG A 66 -14.32 -10.56 9.43
CA ARG A 66 -13.25 -10.96 8.51
C ARG A 66 -11.91 -10.33 8.84
N VAL A 67 -10.83 -10.98 8.40
CA VAL A 67 -9.47 -10.44 8.46
C VAL A 67 -9.34 -9.32 7.43
N VAL A 68 -8.94 -8.14 7.90
CA VAL A 68 -8.71 -6.95 7.06
C VAL A 68 -7.27 -6.47 7.18
N ILE A 69 -6.80 -5.86 6.10
CA ILE A 69 -5.53 -5.18 5.98
C ILE A 69 -5.82 -3.68 6.04
N LEU A 70 -5.04 -2.96 6.83
CA LEU A 70 -5.18 -1.53 7.03
C LEU A 70 -3.84 -0.85 6.74
N ALA A 71 -3.91 0.31 6.09
CA ALA A 71 -2.78 1.21 5.99
C ALA A 71 -2.39 1.70 7.40
N ASP A 72 -1.10 1.88 7.66
CA ASP A 72 -0.63 2.52 8.90
C ASP A 72 -1.02 4.01 8.90
N ASP A 73 -1.36 4.58 10.04
CA ASP A 73 -1.77 6.00 10.14
C ASP A 73 -0.70 6.95 9.56
N ARG A 74 0.58 6.54 9.57
CA ARG A 74 1.67 7.31 8.98
C ARG A 74 1.58 7.42 7.47
N VAL A 75 0.86 6.52 6.79
CA VAL A 75 0.66 6.53 5.33
C VAL A 75 -0.70 7.05 4.90
N VAL A 76 -1.62 7.27 5.84
CA VAL A 76 -2.93 7.85 5.57
C VAL A 76 -2.76 9.37 5.41
N PRO A 77 -3.16 9.97 4.27
CA PRO A 77 -3.19 11.41 4.10
C PRO A 77 -4.12 12.05 5.13
N ASP A 78 -3.69 13.14 5.73
CA ASP A 78 -4.54 13.93 6.61
C ASP A 78 -5.58 14.67 5.74
N PRO A 79 -6.89 14.38 5.86
CA PRO A 79 -7.92 14.94 4.98
C PRO A 79 -8.08 16.47 5.10
N ASP A 80 -7.48 17.07 6.13
CA ASP A 80 -7.43 18.52 6.34
C ASP A 80 -6.12 19.17 5.85
N ALA A 81 -5.17 18.39 5.31
CA ALA A 81 -3.91 18.90 4.75
C ALA A 81 -4.11 19.46 3.34
N ASP A 82 -3.26 20.41 2.94
CA ASP A 82 -3.32 21.02 1.61
C ASP A 82 -2.97 19.94 0.55
N PRO A 83 -3.76 19.77 -0.54
CA PRO A 83 -3.50 18.75 -1.55
C PRO A 83 -2.13 18.83 -2.25
N HIS A 84 -1.44 19.96 -2.12
CA HIS A 84 -0.05 20.10 -2.53
C HIS A 84 0.97 19.47 -1.57
N GLU A 85 0.66 19.33 -0.29
CA GLU A 85 1.45 18.58 0.69
C GLU A 85 1.16 17.07 0.62
N GLU A 86 -0.06 16.67 0.25
CA GLU A 86 -0.50 15.27 0.09
C GLU A 86 0.29 14.49 -0.99
N GLN A 87 0.56 15.13 -2.14
CA GLN A 87 1.45 14.56 -3.17
C GLN A 87 2.84 14.26 -2.61
N GLY A 88 3.35 15.10 -1.70
CA GLY A 88 4.68 14.97 -1.12
C GLY A 88 4.83 13.73 -0.23
N PHE A 89 3.77 13.27 0.42
CA PHE A 89 3.84 12.08 1.28
C PHE A 89 3.88 10.78 0.46
N LEU A 90 2.95 10.61 -0.49
CA LEU A 90 2.98 9.45 -1.40
C LEU A 90 4.27 9.43 -2.24
N ASP A 91 4.74 10.60 -2.69
CA ASP A 91 6.03 10.70 -3.36
C ASP A 91 7.21 10.43 -2.42
N ALA A 92 7.15 10.79 -1.14
CA ALA A 92 8.18 10.43 -0.16
C ALA A 92 8.22 8.92 0.12
N VAL A 93 7.06 8.26 0.14
CA VAL A 93 6.99 6.79 0.22
C VAL A 93 7.54 6.17 -1.06
N ARG A 94 7.18 6.68 -2.25
CA ARG A 94 7.76 6.24 -3.53
C ARG A 94 9.28 6.40 -3.57
N GLU A 95 9.81 7.52 -3.07
CA GLU A 95 11.25 7.78 -3.00
C GLU A 95 11.94 6.87 -1.97
N ARG A 96 11.30 6.57 -0.84
CA ARG A 96 11.78 5.59 0.14
C ARG A 96 11.79 4.16 -0.43
N LEU A 97 10.81 3.81 -1.25
CA LEU A 97 10.79 2.56 -1.99
C LEU A 97 11.79 2.60 -3.17
N GLY A 98 12.18 3.78 -3.65
CA GLY A 98 13.22 3.98 -4.67
C GLY A 98 12.69 3.84 -6.09
N LEU A 99 11.49 4.37 -6.33
CA LEU A 99 10.84 4.52 -7.63
C LEU A 99 11.16 5.87 -8.27
#